data_AF-A0A538JZU3-F1
#
_entry.id   AF-A0A538JZU3-F1
#
_cell.length_a   1.000
_cell.length_b   1.000
_cell.length_c   1.000
_cell.angle_alpha   90.00
_cell.angle_beta   90.00
_cell.angle_gamma   90.00
#
_symmetry.space_group_name_H-M   'P 1'
#
loop_
_entity.id
_entity.type
_entity.pdbx_description
1 polymer ?
#
loop_
_entity_poly.entity_id
_entity_poly.type
_entity_poly.pdbx_seq_one_letter_code
_entity_poly.pdbx_strand_id
1 'polypeptide(L)'
;MSRAVSTAAPRFARPFVALFLTALVVCPLAGLNPWPFSNWELFSRLRSDRAATWAAAAVDPAGRERGYRFQSFPRGHRGFEVTMTHFSEHSATERDAICGAWLRSASEQLGPSTRLLRIYHLTWLLSDRRGDRAAPPDRTLAWICSEKGARAG
;
A
#
# COMPACT_ATOMS: atom_id res chain seq x y z
N MET A 1 66.20 2.28 -21.98
CA MET A 1 65.82 1.05 -21.24
C MET A 1 65.12 1.45 -19.96
N SER A 2 63.78 1.44 -19.94
CA SER A 2 63.00 1.75 -18.73
C SER A 2 62.82 0.49 -17.89
N ARG A 3 63.29 0.51 -16.64
CA ARG A 3 63.16 -0.58 -15.67
C ARG A 3 61.71 -0.63 -15.18
N ALA A 4 61.01 -1.73 -15.43
CA ALA A 4 59.73 -2.01 -14.79
C ALA A 4 59.96 -2.21 -13.29
N VAL A 5 59.45 -1.31 -12.46
CA VAL A 5 59.36 -1.51 -11.02
C VAL A 5 58.25 -2.51 -10.81
N SER A 6 58.59 -3.78 -10.59
CA SER A 6 57.63 -4.76 -10.10
C SER A 6 57.34 -4.41 -8.64
N THR A 7 56.29 -3.63 -8.39
CA THR A 7 55.77 -3.39 -7.04
C THR A 7 55.22 -4.71 -6.53
N ALA A 8 56.07 -5.48 -5.85
CA ALA A 8 55.70 -6.73 -5.22
C ALA A 8 54.51 -6.47 -4.30
N ALA A 9 53.40 -7.19 -4.53
CA ALA A 9 52.21 -7.03 -3.73
C ALA A 9 52.55 -7.23 -2.24
N PRO A 10 52.06 -6.36 -1.34
CA PRO A 10 52.36 -6.46 0.08
C PRO A 10 52.02 -7.86 0.59
N ARG A 11 52.86 -8.41 1.48
CA ARG A 11 52.75 -9.79 1.96
C ARG A 11 51.39 -10.09 2.61
N PHE A 12 50.75 -9.06 3.13
CA PHE A 12 49.41 -9.08 3.74
C PHE A 12 48.25 -9.01 2.73
N ALA A 13 48.51 -8.71 1.46
CA ALA A 13 47.48 -8.62 0.42
C ALA A 13 46.83 -9.99 0.16
N ARG A 14 47.64 -11.05 0.09
CA ARG A 14 47.13 -12.42 -0.13
C ARG A 14 46.17 -12.90 0.96
N PRO A 15 46.51 -12.86 2.26
CA PRO A 15 45.58 -13.27 3.31
C PRO A 15 44.36 -12.35 3.40
N PHE A 16 44.52 -11.04 3.18
CA PHE A 16 43.38 -10.11 3.15
C PHE A 16 42.39 -10.43 2.02
N VAL A 17 42.89 -10.65 0.80
CA VAL A 17 42.06 -11.02 -0.36
C VAL A 17 41.37 -12.35 -0.12
N ALA A 18 42.08 -13.34 0.43
CA ALA A 18 41.47 -14.62 0.77
C ALA A 18 40.35 -14.47 1.81
N LEU A 19 40.57 -13.68 2.86
CA LEU A 19 39.56 -13.41 3.89
C LEU A 19 38.34 -12.67 3.30
N PHE A 20 38.59 -11.66 2.46
CA PHE A 20 37.55 -10.87 1.81
C PHE A 20 36.70 -11.73 0.86
N LEU A 21 37.33 -12.57 0.02
CA LEU A 21 36.63 -13.49 -0.86
C LEU A 21 35.86 -14.55 -0.07
N THR A 22 36.43 -15.06 1.03
CA THR A 22 35.75 -16.01 1.91
C THR A 22 34.50 -15.38 2.53
N ALA A 23 34.59 -14.14 3.04
CA ALA A 23 33.44 -13.42 3.55
C ALA A 23 32.36 -13.20 2.47
N LEU A 24 32.76 -12.81 1.25
CA LEU A 24 31.85 -12.65 0.12
C LEU A 24 31.10 -13.94 -0.26
N VAL A 25 31.73 -15.11 -0.13
CA VAL A 25 31.12 -16.41 -0.44
C VAL A 25 30.28 -16.93 0.73
N VAL A 26 30.75 -16.78 1.97
CA VAL A 26 30.09 -17.35 3.15
C VAL A 26 28.85 -16.54 3.56
N CYS A 27 28.89 -15.20 3.51
CA CYS A 27 27.75 -14.36 3.87
C CYS A 27 26.44 -14.70 3.12
N PRO A 28 26.41 -14.89 1.78
CA PRO A 28 25.19 -15.29 1.09
C PRO A 28 24.78 -16.74 1.39
N LEU A 29 25.74 -17.66 1.59
CA LEU A 29 25.45 -19.08 1.85
C LEU A 29 24.89 -19.33 3.25
N ALA A 30 25.31 -18.54 4.24
CA ALA A 30 24.90 -18.71 5.62
C ALA A 30 23.58 -17.99 5.96
N GLY A 31 22.99 -17.23 5.03
CA GLY A 31 21.81 -16.38 5.30
C GLY A 31 22.07 -15.32 6.39
N LEU A 32 23.34 -15.11 6.76
CA LEU A 32 23.77 -14.15 7.76
C LEU A 32 23.80 -12.78 7.09
N ASN A 33 22.64 -12.12 7.12
CA ASN A 33 22.46 -10.77 6.61
C ASN A 33 22.38 -9.79 7.80
N PRO A 34 23.51 -9.44 8.47
CA PRO A 34 23.49 -8.55 9.62
C PRO A 34 23.09 -7.11 9.27
N TRP A 35 22.89 -6.81 7.98
CA TRP A 35 22.54 -5.47 7.50
C TRP A 35 21.14 -5.44 6.88
N PRO A 36 20.15 -4.77 7.52
CA PRO A 36 18.76 -4.77 7.06
C PRO A 36 18.55 -4.09 5.70
N PHE A 37 19.55 -3.36 5.19
CA PHE A 37 19.46 -2.57 3.96
C PHE A 37 20.22 -3.15 2.75
N SER A 38 20.97 -4.25 2.91
CA SER A 38 21.78 -4.86 1.83
C SER A 38 21.17 -6.15 1.29
N ASN A 39 19.85 -6.29 1.39
CA ASN A 39 19.17 -7.44 0.83
C ASN A 39 19.10 -7.27 -0.69
N TRP A 40 19.87 -8.06 -1.44
CA TRP A 40 19.86 -8.08 -2.91
C TRP A 40 18.47 -8.45 -3.49
N GLU A 41 17.59 -9.02 -2.66
CA GLU A 41 16.20 -9.32 -3.02
C GLU A 41 15.21 -8.14 -2.89
N LEU A 42 15.60 -7.01 -2.27
CA LEU A 42 14.64 -5.95 -1.92
C LEU A 42 14.11 -5.11 -3.09
N PHE A 43 14.76 -5.12 -4.26
CA PHE A 43 14.36 -4.28 -5.40
C PHE A 43 13.75 -5.02 -6.60
N SER A 44 13.85 -6.36 -6.64
CA SER A 44 13.38 -7.16 -7.79
C SER A 44 12.13 -7.99 -7.49
N ARG A 45 11.82 -8.26 -6.22
CA ARG A 45 10.49 -8.74 -5.86
C ARG A 45 9.55 -7.55 -5.71
N LEU A 46 8.82 -7.23 -6.79
CA LEU A 46 7.51 -6.59 -6.65
C LEU A 46 6.77 -7.36 -5.55
N ARG A 47 6.49 -6.67 -4.44
CA ARG A 47 5.92 -7.26 -3.21
C ARG A 47 4.61 -8.03 -3.46
N SER A 48 3.97 -7.76 -4.60
CA SER A 48 2.82 -8.47 -5.18
C SER A 48 2.58 -7.91 -6.59
N ASP A 49 2.20 -8.75 -7.55
CA ASP A 49 1.70 -8.34 -8.88
C ASP A 49 0.27 -7.78 -8.82
N ARG A 50 -0.42 -8.01 -7.71
CA ARG A 50 -1.74 -7.51 -7.37
C ARG A 50 -1.66 -6.38 -6.34
N ALA A 51 -2.32 -5.27 -6.63
CA ALA A 51 -2.51 -4.17 -5.69
C ALA A 51 -3.96 -4.13 -5.19
N ALA A 52 -4.15 -3.62 -3.97
CA ALA A 52 -5.47 -3.42 -3.37
C ALA A 52 -5.53 -2.08 -2.62
N THR A 53 -6.70 -1.43 -2.65
CA THR A 53 -7.00 -0.23 -1.85
C THR A 53 -8.49 -0.17 -1.52
N TRP A 54 -8.90 0.86 -0.79
CA TRP A 54 -10.27 1.14 -0.42
C TRP A 54 -10.74 2.43 -1.07
N ALA A 55 -12.00 2.47 -1.50
CA ALA A 55 -12.64 3.68 -2.00
C ALA A 55 -14.04 3.84 -1.43
N ALA A 56 -14.49 5.09 -1.25
CA ALA A 56 -15.88 5.38 -0.92
C ALA A 56 -16.56 6.20 -2.01
N ALA A 57 -17.86 5.99 -2.18
CA ALA A 57 -18.73 6.76 -3.04
C ALA A 57 -19.94 7.23 -2.26
N ALA A 58 -20.22 8.53 -2.33
CA ALA A 58 -21.45 9.13 -1.83
C ALA A 58 -22.56 8.92 -2.85
N VAL A 59 -23.73 8.50 -2.38
CA VAL A 59 -24.91 8.28 -3.22
C VAL A 59 -25.86 9.46 -3.04
N ASP A 60 -26.23 10.08 -4.16
CA ASP A 60 -27.20 11.16 -4.19
C ASP A 60 -28.66 10.63 -4.11
N PRO A 61 -29.68 11.50 -3.93
CA PRO A 61 -31.07 11.06 -3.86
C PRO A 61 -31.59 10.41 -5.15
N ALA A 62 -30.95 10.69 -6.29
CA ALA A 62 -31.26 10.09 -7.58
C ALA A 62 -30.53 8.73 -7.77
N GLY A 63 -29.79 8.25 -6.76
CA GLY A 63 -29.05 7.00 -6.81
C GLY A 63 -27.72 7.07 -7.54
N ARG A 64 -27.25 8.26 -7.93
CA ARG A 64 -25.98 8.43 -8.63
C ARG A 64 -24.83 8.46 -7.63
N GLU A 65 -23.77 7.74 -7.98
CA GLU A 65 -22.54 7.71 -7.20
C GLU A 65 -21.64 8.89 -7.56
N ARG A 66 -21.14 9.58 -6.53
CA ARG A 66 -20.08 10.57 -6.63
C ARG A 66 -18.89 10.09 -5.82
N GLY A 67 -17.70 10.12 -6.42
CA GLY A 67 -16.47 9.70 -5.74
C GLY A 67 -16.25 10.53 -4.48
N TYR A 68 -16.15 9.86 -3.34
CA TYR A 68 -15.91 10.49 -2.05
C TYR A 68 -14.47 10.19 -1.62
N ARG A 69 -13.58 11.17 -1.78
CA ARG A 69 -12.16 11.04 -1.44
C ARG A 69 -11.91 11.63 -0.06
N PHE A 70 -11.67 10.79 0.94
CA PHE A 70 -11.36 11.23 2.30
C PHE A 70 -10.13 12.16 2.40
N GLN A 71 -9.19 12.03 1.45
CA GLN A 71 -7.91 12.74 1.44
C GLN A 71 -7.98 14.18 0.90
N SER A 72 -9.03 14.52 0.13
CA SER A 72 -9.10 15.82 -0.57
C SER A 72 -9.67 16.96 0.26
N PHE A 73 -9.88 16.77 1.58
CA PHE A 73 -10.60 17.75 2.41
C PHE A 73 -9.72 18.31 3.54
N PRO A 74 -9.84 19.61 3.90
CA PRO A 74 -8.96 20.30 4.86
C PRO A 74 -8.95 19.71 6.28
N ARG A 75 -9.98 18.94 6.65
CA ARG A 75 -10.08 18.18 7.92
C ARG A 75 -9.97 16.66 7.71
N GLY A 76 -9.57 16.24 6.51
CA GLY A 76 -9.62 14.88 6.02
C GLY A 76 -8.71 13.94 6.81
N HIS A 77 -9.33 12.97 7.47
CA HIS A 77 -8.63 11.91 8.19
C HIS A 77 -7.69 11.16 7.24
N ARG A 78 -6.38 11.16 7.56
CA ARG A 78 -5.34 10.33 6.92
C ARG A 78 -5.42 8.85 7.32
N GLY A 79 -6.62 8.39 7.69
CA GLY A 79 -6.81 7.11 8.35
C GLY A 79 -7.77 6.18 7.64
N PHE A 80 -8.47 6.59 6.58
CA PHE A 80 -9.53 5.76 5.98
C PHE A 80 -9.03 4.34 5.60
N GLU A 81 -7.91 4.24 4.90
CA GLU A 81 -7.34 2.93 4.54
C GLU A 81 -6.94 2.12 5.78
N VAL A 82 -6.34 2.76 6.78
CA VAL A 82 -5.93 2.11 8.04
C VAL A 82 -7.14 1.63 8.84
N THR A 83 -8.19 2.46 8.92
CA THR A 83 -9.47 2.11 9.57
C THR A 83 -10.10 0.92 8.86
N MET A 84 -10.08 0.90 7.52
CA MET A 84 -10.65 -0.20 6.75
C MET A 84 -9.93 -1.54 6.98
N THR A 85 -8.64 -1.54 7.31
CA THR A 85 -7.90 -2.76 7.68
C THR A 85 -8.53 -3.50 8.86
N HIS A 86 -9.07 -2.77 9.84
CA HIS A 86 -9.65 -3.33 11.07
C HIS A 86 -11.17 -3.14 11.17
N PHE A 87 -11.80 -2.57 10.14
CA PHE A 87 -13.21 -2.16 10.20
C PHE A 87 -14.15 -3.32 10.51
N SER A 88 -13.90 -4.51 9.97
CA SER A 88 -14.71 -5.70 10.24
C SER A 88 -14.56 -6.24 11.66
N GLU A 89 -13.43 -5.97 12.31
CA GLU A 89 -13.08 -6.46 13.66
C GLU A 89 -13.75 -5.61 14.75
N HIS A 90 -14.13 -4.38 14.42
CA HIS A 90 -14.86 -3.50 15.33
C HIS A 90 -16.26 -4.02 15.65
N SER A 91 -16.71 -3.65 16.86
CA SER A 91 -18.09 -3.90 17.28
C SER A 91 -19.09 -3.17 16.38
N ALA A 92 -20.35 -3.62 16.38
CA ALA A 92 -21.40 -2.98 15.58
C ALA A 92 -21.56 -1.49 15.93
N THR A 93 -21.52 -1.14 17.22
CA THR A 93 -21.63 0.24 17.70
C THR A 93 -20.47 1.12 17.24
N GLU A 94 -19.24 0.61 17.26
CA GLU A 94 -18.08 1.33 16.74
C GLU A 94 -18.15 1.54 15.23
N ARG A 95 -18.54 0.50 14.48
CA ARG A 95 -18.75 0.62 13.02
C ARG A 95 -19.82 1.66 12.69
N ASP A 96 -20.91 1.66 13.43
CA ASP A 96 -22.00 2.63 13.27
C ASP A 96 -21.54 4.06 13.58
N ALA A 97 -20.74 4.25 14.64
CA ALA A 97 -20.17 5.55 14.98
C ALA A 97 -19.22 6.07 13.89
N ILE A 98 -18.35 5.20 13.36
CA ILE A 98 -17.44 5.53 12.24
C ILE A 98 -18.25 5.87 10.98
N CYS A 99 -19.23 5.04 10.62
CA CYS A 99 -20.12 5.30 9.49
C CYS A 99 -20.87 6.63 9.64
N GLY A 100 -21.38 6.93 10.83
CA GLY A 100 -22.07 8.18 11.13
C GLY A 100 -21.15 9.40 10.98
N ALA A 101 -19.89 9.28 11.41
CA ALA A 101 -18.89 10.33 11.22
C ALA A 101 -18.58 10.58 9.74
N TRP A 102 -18.42 9.51 8.95
CA TRP A 102 -18.20 9.62 7.51
C TRP A 102 -19.39 10.20 6.77
N LEU A 103 -20.61 9.77 7.11
CA LEU A 103 -21.83 10.27 6.49
C LEU A 103 -22.03 11.77 6.77
N ARG A 104 -21.78 12.20 8.01
CA ARG A 104 -21.81 13.63 8.39
C ARG A 104 -20.78 14.45 7.61
N SER A 105 -19.54 13.97 7.52
CA SER A 105 -18.51 14.65 6.73
C SER A 105 -18.88 14.71 5.24
N ALA A 106 -19.50 13.65 4.70
CA ALA A 106 -19.92 13.61 3.31
C ALA A 106 -21.09 14.58 3.05
N SER A 107 -22.04 14.70 3.97
CA SER A 107 -23.16 15.64 3.84
C SER A 107 -22.71 17.10 3.94
N GLU A 108 -21.74 17.41 4.81
CA GLU A 108 -21.14 18.75 4.89
C GLU A 108 -20.44 19.16 3.60
N GLN A 109 -19.82 18.21 2.89
CA GLN A 109 -18.95 18.52 1.74
C GLN A 109 -19.65 18.40 0.39
N LEU A 110 -20.48 17.39 0.22
CA LEU A 110 -21.14 17.08 -1.04
C LEU A 110 -22.60 17.53 -1.07
N GLY A 111 -23.09 18.07 0.05
CA GLY A 111 -24.43 18.60 0.24
C GLY A 111 -25.31 17.70 1.12
N PRO A 112 -26.33 18.30 1.78
CA PRO A 112 -27.20 17.62 2.74
C PRO A 112 -28.03 16.49 2.13
N SER A 113 -28.07 16.41 0.81
CA SER A 113 -28.73 15.35 0.05
C SER A 113 -27.98 14.01 0.08
N THR A 114 -26.77 13.95 0.63
CA THR A 114 -25.98 12.71 0.74
C THR A 114 -26.53 11.83 1.86
N ARG A 115 -27.23 10.75 1.50
CA ARG A 115 -27.92 9.87 2.46
C ARG A 115 -27.22 8.55 2.72
N LEU A 116 -26.29 8.18 1.84
CA LEU A 116 -25.66 6.86 1.87
C LEU A 116 -24.24 6.94 1.30
N LEU A 117 -23.35 6.16 1.90
CA LEU A 117 -21.99 5.92 1.41
C LEU A 117 -21.85 4.45 1.08
N ARG A 118 -21.26 4.15 -0.09
CA ARG A 118 -20.84 2.81 -0.48
C ARG A 118 -19.32 2.73 -0.40
N ILE A 119 -18.82 1.72 0.27
CA ILE A 119 -17.40 1.48 0.46
C ILE A 119 -17.02 0.23 -0.33
N TYR A 120 -16.00 0.40 -1.16
CA TYR A 120 -15.53 -0.57 -2.11
C TYR A 120 -14.12 -1.02 -1.76
N HIS A 121 -13.89 -2.33 -1.84
CA HIS A 121 -12.55 -2.88 -1.96
C HIS A 121 -12.17 -2.88 -3.43
N LEU A 122 -11.02 -2.29 -3.74
CA LEU A 122 -10.50 -2.16 -5.09
C LEU A 122 -9.32 -3.10 -5.24
N THR A 123 -9.30 -3.90 -6.31
CA THR A 123 -8.17 -4.79 -6.63
C THR A 123 -7.80 -4.68 -8.10
N TRP A 124 -6.52 -4.71 -8.42
CA TRP A 124 -6.05 -4.76 -9.82
C TRP A 124 -4.71 -5.44 -9.92
N LEU A 125 -4.44 -6.01 -11.09
CA LEU A 125 -3.11 -6.48 -11.48
C LEU A 125 -2.32 -5.29 -12.02
N LEU A 126 -1.09 -5.10 -11.54
CA LEU A 126 -0.22 -4.02 -11.99
C LEU A 126 0.24 -4.20 -13.45
N SER A 127 0.19 -5.43 -13.95
CA SER A 127 0.47 -5.77 -15.34
C SER A 127 -0.71 -5.52 -16.29
N ASP A 128 -1.94 -5.44 -15.78
CA ASP A 128 -3.13 -5.33 -16.62
C ASP A 128 -3.29 -3.91 -17.17
N ARG A 129 -3.46 -3.82 -18.48
CA ARG A 129 -3.47 -2.57 -19.23
C ARG A 129 -4.55 -2.60 -20.31
N ARG A 130 -5.21 -1.46 -20.48
CA ARG A 130 -6.10 -1.18 -21.62
C ARG A 130 -5.42 -0.14 -22.52
N GLY A 131 -4.77 -0.62 -23.58
CA GLY A 131 -3.87 0.20 -24.39
C GLY A 131 -2.70 0.69 -23.54
N ASP A 132 -2.40 1.99 -23.60
CA ASP A 132 -1.28 2.58 -22.85
C ASP A 132 -1.60 2.89 -21.38
N ARG A 133 -2.85 2.66 -20.95
CA ARG A 133 -3.30 2.99 -19.59
C ARG A 133 -3.46 1.74 -18.74
N ALA A 134 -3.29 1.89 -17.43
CA ALA A 134 -3.66 0.86 -16.47
C ALA A 134 -5.14 0.48 -16.65
N ALA A 135 -5.44 -0.81 -16.57
CA ALA A 135 -6.83 -1.26 -16.55
C ALA A 135 -7.56 -0.69 -15.32
N PRO A 136 -8.85 -0.36 -15.44
CA PRO A 136 -9.66 0.02 -14.28
C PRO A 136 -9.65 -1.10 -13.24
N PRO A 137 -9.62 -0.77 -11.94
CA PRO A 137 -9.63 -1.78 -10.90
C PRO A 137 -10.99 -2.48 -10.81
N ASP A 138 -10.96 -3.75 -10.43
CA ASP A 138 -12.13 -4.49 -10.00
C ASP A 138 -12.66 -3.87 -8.70
N ARG A 139 -13.97 -3.65 -8.65
CA ARG A 139 -14.65 -3.00 -7.52
C ARG A 139 -15.61 -4.00 -6.88
N THR A 140 -15.36 -4.32 -5.62
CA THR A 140 -16.27 -5.15 -4.81
C THR A 140 -16.88 -4.30 -3.72
N LEU A 141 -18.21 -4.26 -3.64
CA LEU A 141 -18.90 -3.58 -2.55
C LEU A 141 -18.65 -4.34 -1.25
N ALA A 142 -18.06 -3.66 -0.27
CA ALA A 142 -17.75 -4.27 1.02
C ALA A 142 -18.72 -3.80 2.11
N TRP A 143 -19.02 -2.50 2.13
CA TRP A 143 -19.86 -1.91 3.16
C TRP A 143 -20.76 -0.80 2.61
N ILE A 144 -21.88 -0.62 3.29
CA ILE A 144 -22.84 0.45 3.08
C ILE A 144 -23.00 1.16 4.43
N CYS A 145 -22.67 2.46 4.47
CA CYS A 145 -22.97 3.31 5.61
C CYS A 145 -24.23 4.14 5.31
N SER A 146 -25.17 4.11 6.25
CA SER A 146 -26.40 4.90 6.21
C SER A 146 -26.71 5.45 7.60
N GLU A 147 -27.78 6.25 7.72
CA GLU A 147 -28.28 6.67 9.04
C GLU A 147 -28.67 5.50 9.94
N LYS A 148 -28.97 4.33 9.37
CA LYS A 148 -29.27 3.10 10.11
C LYS A 148 -28.02 2.35 10.60
N GLY A 149 -26.83 2.86 10.30
CA GLY A 149 -25.55 2.22 10.64
C GLY A 149 -24.84 1.57 9.46
N ALA A 150 -23.83 0.77 9.79
CA ALA A 150 -22.97 0.03 8.88
C ALA A 150 -23.60 -1.32 8.50
N ARG A 151 -23.66 -1.62 7.21
CA ARG A 151 -24.12 -2.90 6.68
C ARG A 151 -23.11 -3.48 5.71
N ALA A 152 -22.84 -4.78 5.79
CA ALA A 152 -22.03 -5.47 4.77
C ALA A 152 -22.74 -5.45 3.40
N GLY A 153 -21.94 -5.35 2.34
CA GLY A 153 -22.36 -5.35 0.95
C GLY A 153 -22.81 -6.72 0.44
#